data_AF-A0A058ZU02-F1
#
_entry.id   AF-A0A058ZU02-F1
#
_cell.length_a   1.000
_cell.length_b   1.000
_cell.length_c   1.000
_cell.angle_alpha   90.00
_cell.angle_beta   90.00
_cell.angle_gamma   90.00
#
_symmetry.space_group_name_H-M   'P 1'
#
loop_
_entity.id
_entity.type
_entity.pdbx_description
1 polymer ?
#
loop_
_entity_poly.entity_id
_entity_poly.type
_entity_poly.pdbx_seq_one_letter_code
_entity_poly.pdbx_strand_id
1 'polypeptide(L)'
;VVADTCVAMDEWVQNPTAHTALDDIIPCVDNATAQETLLRTKDVTYQLANVVNVVITNVSNVNVPPVAGRLFINQSGPSVPTLCNPYNADLTNRQCASGEVDFMNATQVWKNYTCQVSSTGICTTPGRLTPSFYNQMVNAVNVSYGLYHYGPFLVGLQDCSFVRQTFTSINNNHCAALRRYSQWIYIGLLLVSVAVMLSLIFWVIYARERRHRVYTKQFLAGNPEGRDKAP
;
A
#
# COMPACT_ATOMS: atom_id res chain seq x y z
N VAL A 1 -16.27 -11.85 16.43
CA VAL A 1 -15.69 -10.93 15.43
C VAL A 1 -14.17 -10.92 15.49
N VAL A 2 -13.52 -10.34 16.50
CA VAL A 2 -12.04 -10.25 16.55
C VAL A 2 -11.35 -11.62 16.60
N ALA A 3 -11.93 -12.57 17.34
CA ALA A 3 -11.44 -13.95 17.35
C ALA A 3 -11.56 -14.63 15.97
N ASP A 4 -12.63 -14.32 15.22
CA ASP A 4 -12.90 -14.92 13.91
C ASP A 4 -11.91 -14.39 12.86
N THR A 5 -11.52 -13.12 12.95
CA THR A 5 -10.47 -12.54 12.07
C THR A 5 -9.12 -13.22 12.29
N CYS A 6 -8.72 -13.43 13.54
CA CYS A 6 -7.46 -14.10 13.87
C CYS A 6 -7.44 -15.57 13.41
N VAL A 7 -8.57 -16.28 13.56
CA VAL A 7 -8.71 -17.66 13.07
C VAL A 7 -8.65 -17.68 11.54
N ALA A 8 -9.37 -16.79 10.86
CA ALA A 8 -9.36 -16.71 9.40
C ALA A 8 -7.97 -16.38 8.84
N MET A 9 -7.22 -15.48 9.49
CA MET A 9 -5.83 -15.18 9.12
C MET A 9 -4.92 -16.40 9.27
N ASP A 10 -5.05 -17.15 10.36
CA ASP A 10 -4.24 -18.35 10.61
C ASP A 10 -4.57 -19.50 9.65
N GLU A 11 -5.85 -19.73 9.39
CA GLU A 11 -6.33 -20.73 8.42
C GLU A 11 -5.80 -20.45 7.01
N TRP A 12 -5.83 -19.18 6.58
CA TRP A 12 -5.28 -18.76 5.29
C TRP A 12 -3.76 -18.94 5.23
N VAL A 13 -3.02 -18.61 6.30
CA VAL A 13 -1.57 -18.82 6.35
C VAL A 13 -1.22 -20.31 6.17
N GLN A 14 -1.98 -21.21 6.80
CA GLN A 14 -1.74 -22.64 6.70
C GLN A 14 -2.12 -23.20 5.31
N ASN A 15 -3.19 -22.67 4.69
CA ASN A 15 -3.74 -23.18 3.44
C ASN A 15 -3.99 -22.07 2.39
N PRO A 16 -2.95 -21.38 1.89
CA PRO A 16 -3.09 -20.18 1.07
C PRO A 16 -3.67 -20.43 -0.33
N THR A 17 -3.67 -21.69 -0.80
CA THR A 17 -4.23 -22.09 -2.10
C THR A 17 -5.56 -22.85 -1.97
N ALA A 18 -6.08 -23.01 -0.75
CA ALA A 18 -7.37 -23.62 -0.51
C ALA A 18 -8.46 -22.53 -0.42
N HIS A 19 -9.72 -22.93 -0.65
CA HIS A 19 -10.86 -22.06 -0.43
C HIS A 19 -10.97 -21.70 1.06
N THR A 20 -10.61 -20.47 1.39
CA THR A 20 -10.60 -19.91 2.75
C THR A 20 -11.32 -18.57 2.72
N ALA A 21 -11.66 -17.99 3.86
CA ALA A 21 -12.37 -16.71 3.88
C ALA A 21 -11.59 -15.52 3.25
N LEU A 22 -10.29 -15.69 2.94
CA LEU A 22 -9.41 -14.65 2.40
C LEU A 22 -8.86 -14.97 0.98
N ASP A 23 -9.16 -16.13 0.38
CA ASP A 23 -8.60 -16.51 -0.93
C ASP A 23 -9.09 -15.60 -2.07
N ASP A 24 -10.38 -15.25 -2.07
CA ASP A 24 -11.01 -14.37 -3.07
C ASP A 24 -10.47 -12.92 -3.04
N ILE A 25 -9.88 -12.49 -1.92
CA ILE A 25 -9.35 -11.14 -1.73
C ILE A 25 -7.83 -11.12 -1.96
N ILE A 26 -7.14 -12.21 -1.65
CA ILE A 26 -5.68 -12.32 -1.71
C ILE A 26 -5.28 -13.60 -2.46
N PRO A 27 -5.49 -13.65 -3.79
CA PRO A 27 -5.10 -14.81 -4.58
C PRO A 27 -3.57 -14.89 -4.68
N CYS A 28 -3.01 -15.99 -4.18
CA CYS A 28 -1.60 -16.28 -4.29
C CYS A 28 -1.28 -16.91 -5.63
N VAL A 29 -0.18 -16.47 -6.24
CA VAL A 29 0.38 -17.12 -7.42
C VAL A 29 1.41 -18.14 -6.97
N ASP A 30 1.60 -19.20 -7.75
CA ASP A 30 2.62 -20.19 -7.47
C ASP A 30 4.04 -19.61 -7.55
N ASN A 31 4.96 -20.22 -6.81
CA ASN A 31 6.34 -19.75 -6.71
C ASN A 31 7.06 -19.76 -8.08
N ALA A 32 6.77 -20.69 -8.98
CA ALA A 32 7.46 -20.74 -10.27
C ALA A 32 7.10 -19.52 -11.13
N THR A 33 5.81 -19.18 -11.21
CA THR A 33 5.33 -17.98 -11.91
C THR A 33 5.82 -16.69 -11.25
N ALA A 34 5.90 -16.65 -9.91
CA ALA A 34 6.45 -15.50 -9.19
C ALA A 34 7.96 -15.31 -9.48
N GLN A 35 8.74 -16.38 -9.50
CA GLN A 35 10.16 -16.34 -9.89
C GLN A 35 10.33 -15.94 -11.36
N GLU A 36 9.48 -16.42 -12.27
CA GLU A 36 9.50 -15.95 -13.66
C GLU A 36 9.20 -14.45 -13.73
N THR A 37 8.23 -13.96 -12.97
CA THR A 37 7.89 -12.52 -12.94
C THR A 37 9.05 -11.68 -12.42
N LEU A 38 9.77 -12.17 -11.40
CA LEU A 38 11.02 -11.54 -10.94
C LEU A 38 12.08 -11.50 -12.03
N LEU A 39 12.31 -12.61 -12.73
CA LEU A 39 13.27 -12.68 -13.85
C LEU A 39 12.90 -11.71 -14.97
N ARG A 40 11.61 -11.64 -15.35
CA ARG A 40 11.12 -10.68 -16.35
C ARG A 40 11.29 -9.24 -15.91
N THR A 41 11.07 -8.96 -14.63
CA THR A 41 11.29 -7.62 -14.05
C THR A 41 12.77 -7.22 -14.17
N LYS A 42 13.69 -8.13 -13.83
CA LYS A 42 15.14 -7.91 -13.99
C LYS A 42 15.54 -7.69 -15.45
N ASP A 43 15.02 -8.51 -16.36
CA ASP A 43 15.30 -8.40 -17.79
C ASP A 43 14.82 -7.05 -18.33
N VAL A 44 13.60 -6.62 -18.03
CA VAL A 44 13.09 -5.31 -18.47
C VAL A 44 13.94 -4.17 -17.90
N THR A 45 14.32 -4.20 -16.63
CA THR A 45 15.24 -3.22 -16.05
C THR A 45 16.59 -3.20 -16.78
N TYR A 46 17.15 -4.38 -17.07
CA TYR A 46 18.41 -4.53 -17.80
C TYR A 46 18.32 -3.93 -19.21
N GLN A 47 17.26 -4.26 -19.96
CA GLN A 47 17.06 -3.77 -21.32
C GLN A 47 16.85 -2.26 -21.35
N LEU A 48 16.03 -1.70 -20.45
CA LEU A 48 15.80 -0.25 -20.39
C LEU A 48 17.09 0.51 -20.08
N ALA A 49 17.89 0.04 -19.13
CA ALA A 49 19.17 0.66 -18.82
C ALA A 49 20.14 0.61 -20.01
N ASN A 50 20.16 -0.52 -20.74
CA ASN A 50 20.95 -0.65 -21.96
C ASN A 50 20.49 0.28 -23.07
N VAL A 51 19.19 0.43 -23.31
CA VAL A 51 18.65 1.36 -24.32
C VAL A 51 19.10 2.79 -24.01
N VAL A 52 19.01 3.21 -22.74
CA VAL A 52 19.48 4.53 -22.33
C VAL A 52 20.97 4.68 -22.57
N ASN A 53 21.78 3.67 -22.23
CA ASN A 53 23.22 3.70 -22.46
C ASN A 53 23.57 3.74 -23.95
N VAL A 54 22.86 3.03 -24.82
CA VAL A 54 23.05 3.09 -26.27
C VAL A 54 22.78 4.50 -26.80
N VAL A 55 21.73 5.17 -26.31
CA VAL A 55 21.46 6.58 -26.68
C VAL A 55 22.60 7.48 -26.22
N ILE A 56 23.05 7.32 -24.97
CA ILE A 56 24.16 8.11 -24.42
C ILE A 56 25.43 7.93 -25.24
N THR A 57 25.86 6.68 -25.48
CA THR A 57 27.13 6.40 -26.15
C THR A 57 27.08 6.71 -27.63
N ASN A 58 26.02 6.33 -28.34
CA ASN A 58 25.99 6.36 -29.81
C ASN A 58 25.34 7.60 -30.39
N VAL A 59 24.58 8.36 -29.59
CA VAL A 59 23.92 9.60 -30.04
C VAL A 59 24.48 10.82 -29.32
N SER A 60 24.44 10.84 -27.99
CA SER A 60 24.85 12.03 -27.21
C SER A 60 26.36 12.24 -27.15
N ASN A 61 27.14 11.16 -27.01
CA ASN A 61 28.59 11.23 -26.82
C ASN A 61 29.39 11.06 -28.12
N VAL A 62 28.78 10.64 -29.23
CA VAL A 62 29.42 10.51 -30.54
C VAL A 62 29.10 11.71 -31.43
N ASN A 63 30.11 12.28 -32.10
CA ASN A 63 29.92 13.38 -33.05
C ASN A 63 29.18 12.90 -34.32
N VAL A 64 27.84 12.92 -34.27
CA VAL A 64 26.98 12.58 -35.41
C VAL A 64 27.07 13.70 -36.47
N PRO A 65 27.22 13.39 -37.77
CA PRO A 65 27.27 14.42 -38.81
C PRO A 65 25.93 15.14 -38.98
N PRO A 66 25.91 16.38 -39.51
CA PRO A 66 24.68 17.16 -39.73
C PRO A 66 23.61 16.46 -40.60
N VAL A 67 24.03 15.51 -41.45
CA VAL A 67 23.13 14.69 -42.29
C VAL A 67 22.22 13.77 -41.47
N ALA A 68 22.56 13.50 -40.20
CA ALA A 68 21.77 12.65 -39.30
C ALA A 68 20.44 13.29 -38.82
N GLY A 69 20.14 14.51 -39.25
CA GLY A 69 18.85 15.17 -39.03
C GLY A 69 18.52 15.32 -37.54
N ARG A 70 17.44 14.67 -37.07
CA ARG A 70 16.97 14.78 -35.67
C ARG A 70 17.95 14.24 -34.62
N LEU A 71 18.95 13.45 -35.03
CA LEU A 71 20.01 12.94 -34.14
C LEU A 71 21.21 13.88 -34.05
N PHE A 72 21.26 14.94 -34.87
CA PHE A 72 22.36 15.89 -34.84
C PHE A 72 22.27 16.81 -33.62
N ILE A 73 23.30 16.78 -32.79
CA ILE A 73 23.47 17.63 -31.60
C ILE A 73 24.75 18.43 -31.80
N ASN A 74 24.72 19.75 -31.66
CA ASN A 74 25.91 20.59 -31.75
C ASN A 74 26.73 20.47 -30.44
N GLN A 75 27.72 19.58 -30.42
CA GLN A 75 28.29 18.94 -29.21
C GLN A 75 29.33 19.78 -28.45
N SER A 76 28.94 20.95 -27.95
CA SER A 76 29.89 21.83 -27.23
C SER A 76 30.03 21.53 -25.72
N GLY A 77 29.37 20.49 -25.19
CA GLY A 77 29.36 20.13 -23.76
C GLY A 77 30.19 18.89 -23.36
N PRO A 78 30.39 18.64 -22.05
CA PRO A 78 31.07 17.43 -21.55
C PRO A 78 30.25 16.17 -21.84
N SER A 79 30.92 15.01 -21.93
CA SER A 79 30.27 13.72 -22.17
C SER A 79 29.28 13.35 -21.05
N VAL A 80 28.11 12.89 -21.45
CA VAL A 80 27.05 12.44 -20.53
C VAL A 80 27.49 11.11 -19.90
N PRO A 81 27.46 10.97 -18.57
CA PRO A 81 27.78 9.72 -17.91
C PRO A 81 26.70 8.67 -18.17
N THR A 82 27.10 7.42 -18.36
CA THR A 82 26.19 6.28 -18.59
C THR A 82 25.41 5.92 -17.33
N LEU A 83 24.20 5.40 -17.53
CA LEU A 83 23.39 4.84 -16.46
C LEU A 83 24.00 3.53 -15.96
N CYS A 84 24.05 3.35 -14.65
CA CYS A 84 24.39 2.06 -14.08
C CYS A 84 23.29 1.06 -14.39
N ASN A 85 23.66 -0.02 -15.07
CA ASN A 85 22.82 -1.21 -15.13
C ASN A 85 23.12 -2.09 -13.91
N PRO A 86 22.15 -2.34 -13.01
CA PRO A 86 22.38 -3.15 -11.81
C PRO A 86 22.51 -4.65 -12.12
N TYR A 87 22.31 -5.06 -13.37
CA TYR A 87 22.36 -6.46 -13.79
C TYR A 87 23.40 -6.69 -14.90
N ASN A 88 23.98 -7.88 -14.90
CA ASN A 88 24.73 -8.44 -16.03
C ASN A 88 23.75 -9.00 -17.09
N ALA A 89 24.28 -9.38 -18.26
CA ALA A 89 23.48 -9.99 -19.33
C ALA A 89 22.82 -11.32 -18.95
N ASP A 90 23.36 -12.01 -17.94
CA ASP A 90 22.79 -13.23 -17.34
C ASP A 90 21.82 -12.92 -16.17
N LEU A 91 21.45 -11.65 -15.97
CA LEU A 91 20.57 -11.13 -14.92
C LEU A 91 21.10 -11.28 -13.48
N THR A 92 22.38 -11.62 -13.32
CA THR A 92 23.05 -11.57 -12.02
C THR A 92 23.31 -10.12 -11.60
N ASN A 93 23.37 -9.87 -10.29
CA ASN A 93 23.62 -8.53 -9.78
C ASN A 93 25.03 -8.05 -10.16
N ARG A 94 25.16 -6.79 -10.57
CA ARG A 94 26.40 -6.15 -10.96
C ARG A 94 26.61 -4.89 -10.12
N GLN A 95 27.85 -4.68 -9.68
CA GLN A 95 28.23 -3.41 -9.08
C GLN A 95 28.53 -2.39 -10.18
N CYS A 96 28.02 -1.17 -10.01
CA CYS A 96 28.24 -0.07 -10.96
C CYS A 96 29.73 0.26 -11.08
N ALA A 97 30.18 0.54 -12.31
CA ALA A 97 31.54 0.99 -12.57
C ALA A 97 31.72 2.47 -12.17
N SER A 98 32.96 2.87 -11.93
CA SER A 98 33.29 4.27 -11.65
C SER A 98 32.88 5.17 -12.83
N GLY A 99 32.11 6.22 -12.55
CA GLY A 99 31.59 7.16 -13.56
C GLY A 99 30.21 6.82 -14.11
N GLU A 100 29.65 5.66 -13.77
CA GLU A 100 28.23 5.37 -14.00
C GLU A 100 27.35 6.08 -12.96
N VAL A 101 26.14 6.47 -13.36
CA VAL A 101 25.16 7.10 -12.47
C VAL A 101 24.06 6.12 -12.07
N ASP A 102 23.73 6.07 -10.78
CA ASP A 102 22.61 5.28 -10.27
C ASP A 102 21.27 5.87 -10.73
N PHE A 103 20.23 5.04 -10.84
CA PHE A 103 18.85 5.44 -11.10
C PHE A 103 18.36 6.59 -10.21
N MET A 104 18.72 6.60 -8.92
CA MET A 104 18.28 7.65 -7.99
C MET A 104 18.81 9.04 -8.36
N ASN A 105 20.05 9.11 -8.84
CA ASN A 105 20.76 10.37 -9.06
C ASN A 105 20.83 10.77 -10.53
N ALA A 106 20.59 9.84 -11.46
CA ALA A 106 20.75 10.05 -12.90
C ALA A 106 20.00 11.27 -13.42
N THR A 107 18.75 11.48 -12.97
CA THR A 107 17.92 12.61 -13.41
C THR A 107 18.55 13.96 -13.05
N GLN A 108 19.07 14.09 -11.82
CA GLN A 108 19.73 15.29 -11.36
C GLN A 108 21.08 15.51 -12.06
N VAL A 109 21.86 14.45 -12.26
CA VAL A 109 23.17 14.53 -12.92
C VAL A 109 23.00 14.93 -14.39
N TRP A 110 22.13 14.25 -15.14
CA TRP A 110 21.94 14.52 -16.58
C TRP A 110 21.35 15.89 -16.88
N LYS A 111 20.63 16.50 -15.94
CA LYS A 111 20.10 17.85 -16.10
C LYS A 111 21.19 18.88 -16.39
N ASN A 112 22.41 18.67 -15.86
CA ASN A 112 23.57 19.54 -16.10
C ASN A 112 24.17 19.40 -17.51
N TYR A 113 23.71 18.43 -18.29
CA TYR A 113 24.18 18.16 -19.66
C TYR A 113 23.15 18.60 -20.72
N THR A 114 22.02 19.15 -20.28
CA THR A 114 20.93 19.60 -21.16
C THR A 114 21.24 20.96 -21.76
N CYS A 115 21.10 21.07 -23.07
CA CYS A 115 21.24 22.33 -23.81
C CYS A 115 19.89 23.04 -23.97
N GLN A 116 19.94 24.34 -24.24
CA GLN A 116 18.80 25.05 -24.84
C GLN A 116 18.76 24.73 -26.34
N VAL A 117 17.55 24.66 -26.91
CA VAL A 117 17.34 24.28 -28.32
C VAL A 117 16.74 25.43 -29.14
N SER A 118 17.09 25.49 -30.43
CA SER A 118 16.48 26.36 -31.42
C SER A 118 15.05 25.91 -31.77
N SER A 119 14.35 26.69 -32.60
CA SER A 119 13.05 26.29 -33.18
C SER A 119 13.10 25.00 -33.99
N THR A 120 14.29 24.62 -34.49
CA THR A 120 14.53 23.38 -35.24
C THR A 120 14.95 22.21 -34.33
N GLY A 121 15.00 22.41 -33.01
CA GLY A 121 15.33 21.37 -32.03
C GLY A 121 16.83 21.09 -31.85
N ILE A 122 17.69 21.96 -32.37
CA ILE A 122 19.15 21.81 -32.32
C ILE A 122 19.70 22.59 -31.13
N CYS A 123 20.67 22.03 -30.40
CA CYS A 123 21.33 22.72 -29.29
C CYS A 123 21.98 24.04 -29.72
N THR A 124 21.67 25.13 -29.00
CA THR A 124 22.27 26.47 -29.16
C THR A 124 23.27 26.80 -28.07
N THR A 125 23.15 26.20 -26.89
CA THR A 125 24.09 26.33 -25.77
C THR A 125 24.95 25.06 -25.62
N PRO A 126 26.10 25.14 -24.92
CA PRO A 126 26.87 23.94 -24.56
C PRO A 126 26.01 22.89 -23.85
N GLY A 127 26.05 21.66 -24.34
CA GLY A 127 25.29 20.53 -23.82
C GLY A 127 25.30 19.37 -24.80
N ARG A 128 24.88 18.19 -24.34
CA ARG A 128 24.82 16.95 -25.15
C ARG A 128 23.45 16.26 -25.12
N LEU A 129 22.51 16.81 -24.36
CA LEU A 129 21.12 16.34 -24.31
C LEU A 129 20.20 17.47 -24.73
N THR A 130 19.30 17.20 -25.67
CA THR A 130 18.14 18.08 -25.88
C THR A 130 17.11 17.82 -24.78
N PRO A 131 16.21 18.78 -24.49
CA PRO A 131 15.14 18.56 -23.52
C PRO A 131 14.28 17.32 -23.84
N SER A 132 14.10 17.00 -25.13
CA SER A 132 13.37 15.80 -25.56
C SER A 132 14.10 14.50 -25.18
N PHE A 133 15.40 14.39 -25.48
CA PHE A 133 16.20 13.22 -25.10
C PHE A 133 16.27 13.08 -23.59
N TYR A 134 16.53 14.18 -22.87
CA TYR A 134 16.54 14.19 -21.42
C TYR A 134 15.24 13.63 -20.83
N ASN A 135 14.07 14.12 -21.27
CA ASN A 135 12.78 13.65 -20.76
C ASN A 135 12.53 12.15 -21.06
N GLN A 136 12.90 11.68 -22.24
CA GLN A 136 12.76 10.26 -22.60
C GLN A 136 13.66 9.37 -21.72
N MET A 137 14.91 9.80 -21.49
CA MET A 137 15.84 9.09 -20.61
C MET A 137 15.36 9.08 -19.15
N VAL A 138 14.83 10.21 -18.65
CA VAL A 138 14.25 10.29 -17.29
C VAL A 138 13.07 9.33 -17.14
N ASN A 139 12.18 9.25 -18.13
CA ASN A 139 11.05 8.32 -18.08
C ASN A 139 11.53 6.86 -18.02
N ALA A 140 12.52 6.49 -18.84
CA ALA A 140 13.11 5.15 -18.81
C ALA A 140 13.77 4.84 -17.47
N VAL A 141 14.49 5.80 -16.88
CA VAL A 141 15.10 5.65 -15.54
C VAL A 141 14.04 5.49 -14.46
N ASN A 142 12.97 6.28 -14.47
CA ASN A 142 11.91 6.20 -13.45
C ASN A 142 11.22 4.83 -13.47
N VAL A 143 10.95 4.28 -14.66
CA VAL A 143 10.40 2.92 -14.81
C VAL A 143 11.42 1.89 -14.32
N SER A 144 12.69 2.00 -14.75
CA SER A 144 13.76 1.09 -14.33
C SER A 144 13.95 1.09 -12.81
N TYR A 145 13.91 2.27 -12.18
CA TYR A 145 13.95 2.46 -10.74
C TYR A 145 12.78 1.77 -10.05
N GLY A 146 11.55 1.96 -10.54
CA GLY A 146 10.37 1.33 -9.98
C GLY A 146 10.45 -0.20 -10.03
N LEU A 147 10.84 -0.76 -11.18
CA LEU A 147 11.02 -2.20 -11.37
C LEU A 147 12.15 -2.75 -10.49
N TYR A 148 13.27 -2.03 -10.37
CA TYR A 148 14.41 -2.45 -9.56
C TYR A 148 14.10 -2.41 -8.05
N HIS A 149 13.52 -1.31 -7.58
CA HIS A 149 13.31 -1.05 -6.15
C HIS A 149 12.07 -1.78 -5.61
N TYR A 150 10.95 -1.74 -6.33
CA TYR A 150 9.69 -2.33 -5.88
C TYR A 150 9.47 -3.75 -6.41
N GLY A 151 10.18 -4.20 -7.45
CA GLY A 151 10.03 -5.53 -8.04
C GLY A 151 10.05 -6.67 -7.02
N PRO A 152 11.08 -6.79 -6.16
CA PRO A 152 11.14 -7.86 -5.16
C PRO A 152 9.97 -7.86 -4.19
N PHE A 153 9.50 -6.67 -3.77
CA PHE A 153 8.35 -6.53 -2.89
C PHE A 153 7.04 -6.95 -3.58
N LEU A 154 6.81 -6.51 -4.82
CA LEU A 154 5.62 -6.88 -5.59
C LEU A 154 5.57 -8.38 -5.87
N VAL A 155 6.71 -9.00 -6.13
CA VAL A 155 6.82 -10.47 -6.26
C VAL A 155 6.53 -11.16 -4.93
N GLY A 156 7.00 -10.60 -3.80
CA GLY A 156 6.68 -11.10 -2.47
C GLY A 156 5.20 -10.95 -2.05
N LEU A 157 4.48 -10.01 -2.68
CA LEU A 157 3.03 -9.94 -2.58
C LEU A 157 2.35 -10.98 -3.47
N GLN A 158 2.85 -11.16 -4.69
CA GLN A 158 2.35 -12.12 -5.68
C GLN A 158 2.45 -13.56 -5.19
N ASP A 159 3.57 -13.95 -4.58
CA ASP A 159 3.77 -15.30 -4.00
C ASP A 159 3.20 -15.44 -2.58
N CYS A 160 2.52 -14.40 -2.08
CA CYS A 160 1.95 -14.31 -0.75
C CYS A 160 2.94 -14.45 0.42
N SER A 161 4.25 -14.49 0.18
CA SER A 161 5.25 -14.63 1.24
C SER A 161 5.17 -13.46 2.23
N PHE A 162 5.01 -12.24 1.73
CA PHE A 162 4.84 -11.03 2.53
C PHE A 162 3.58 -11.10 3.40
N VAL A 163 2.45 -11.48 2.81
CA VAL A 163 1.16 -11.56 3.51
C VAL A 163 1.20 -12.67 4.56
N ARG A 164 1.76 -13.83 4.23
CA ARG A 164 1.90 -14.95 5.17
C ARG A 164 2.77 -14.57 6.36
N GLN A 165 3.90 -13.92 6.13
CA GLN A 165 4.78 -13.44 7.21
C GLN A 165 4.06 -12.42 8.09
N THR A 166 3.33 -11.48 7.48
CA THR A 166 2.57 -10.44 8.20
C THR A 166 1.47 -11.05 9.05
N PHE A 167 0.66 -11.95 8.50
CA PHE A 167 -0.42 -12.61 9.24
C PHE A 167 0.11 -13.52 10.33
N THR A 168 1.20 -14.24 10.09
CA THR A 168 1.89 -15.03 11.13
C THR A 168 2.35 -14.14 12.28
N SER A 169 2.93 -12.97 11.97
CA SER A 169 3.36 -11.99 12.98
C SER A 169 2.16 -11.44 13.78
N ILE A 170 1.07 -11.08 13.11
CA ILE A 170 -0.15 -10.61 13.77
C ILE A 170 -0.75 -11.70 14.67
N ASN A 171 -0.83 -12.93 14.18
CA ASN A 171 -1.36 -14.05 14.95
C ASN A 171 -0.55 -14.28 16.23
N ASN A 172 0.77 -14.33 16.11
CA ASN A 172 1.67 -14.59 17.24
C ASN A 172 1.70 -13.43 18.25
N ASN A 173 1.73 -12.18 17.78
CA ASN A 173 1.98 -11.03 18.63
C ASN A 173 0.72 -10.37 19.19
N HIS A 174 -0.43 -10.53 18.52
CA HIS A 174 -1.61 -9.74 18.82
C HIS A 174 -2.86 -10.59 19.13
N CYS A 175 -3.07 -11.70 18.44
CA CYS A 175 -4.34 -12.42 18.52
C CYS A 175 -4.69 -12.98 19.92
N ALA A 176 -3.70 -13.41 20.71
CA ALA A 176 -3.95 -13.86 22.08
C ALA A 176 -4.48 -12.75 22.99
N ALA A 177 -3.88 -11.55 22.91
CA ALA A 177 -4.30 -10.39 23.68
C ALA A 177 -5.68 -9.90 23.20
N LEU A 178 -5.87 -9.78 21.89
CA LEU A 178 -7.15 -9.38 21.30
C LEU A 178 -8.29 -10.33 21.70
N ARG A 179 -8.07 -11.65 21.68
CA ARG A 179 -9.05 -12.63 22.16
C ARG A 179 -9.42 -12.41 23.62
N ARG A 180 -8.41 -12.23 24.48
CA ARG A 180 -8.61 -12.01 25.92
C ARG A 180 -9.41 -10.73 26.17
N TYR A 181 -8.98 -9.59 25.63
CA TYR A 181 -9.66 -8.31 25.85
C TYR A 181 -11.07 -8.29 25.25
N SER A 182 -11.28 -8.91 24.09
CA SER A 182 -12.63 -9.04 23.52
C SER A 182 -13.56 -9.85 24.42
N GLN A 183 -13.07 -10.89 25.10
CA GLN A 183 -13.85 -11.64 26.08
C GLN A 183 -14.23 -10.76 27.29
N TRP A 184 -13.28 -9.98 27.83
CA TRP A 184 -13.55 -9.04 28.93
C TRP A 184 -14.61 -8.00 28.56
N ILE A 185 -14.51 -7.42 27.36
CA ILE A 185 -15.50 -6.45 26.86
C ILE A 185 -16.87 -7.10 26.75
N TYR A 186 -16.96 -8.33 26.23
CA TYR A 186 -18.23 -9.04 26.11
C TYR A 186 -18.88 -9.33 27.48
N ILE A 187 -18.08 -9.76 28.46
CA ILE A 187 -18.53 -9.94 29.84
C ILE A 187 -19.03 -8.62 30.43
N GLY A 188 -18.28 -7.54 30.25
CA GLY A 188 -18.68 -6.20 30.71
C GLY A 188 -19.99 -5.73 30.08
N LEU A 189 -20.15 -5.91 28.77
CA LEU A 189 -21.37 -5.56 28.05
C LEU A 189 -22.58 -6.37 28.54
N LEU A 190 -22.38 -7.67 28.80
CA LEU A 190 -23.42 -8.55 29.34
C LEU A 190 -23.86 -8.10 30.74
N LEU A 191 -22.91 -7.76 31.62
CA LEU A 191 -23.22 -7.25 32.96
C LEU A 191 -24.00 -5.94 32.92
N VAL A 192 -23.60 -4.98 32.06
CA VAL A 192 -24.30 -3.70 31.89
C VAL A 192 -25.70 -3.93 31.34
N SER A 193 -25.86 -4.80 30.34
CA SER A 193 -27.17 -5.15 29.77
C SER A 193 -28.12 -5.72 30.83
N VAL A 194 -27.64 -6.68 31.63
CA VAL A 194 -28.42 -7.26 32.74
C VAL A 194 -28.80 -6.22 33.78
N ALA A 195 -27.87 -5.34 34.17
CA ALA A 195 -28.13 -4.28 35.14
C ALA A 195 -29.20 -3.28 34.66
N VAL A 196 -29.15 -2.88 33.37
CA VAL A 196 -30.16 -2.01 32.76
C VAL A 196 -31.52 -2.71 32.73
N MET A 197 -31.59 -3.98 32.32
CA MET A 197 -32.83 -4.75 32.30
C MET A 197 -33.47 -4.84 33.69
N LEU A 198 -32.68 -5.15 34.73
CA LEU A 198 -33.16 -5.19 36.11
C LEU A 198 -33.62 -3.80 36.60
N SER A 199 -32.86 -2.75 36.29
CA SER A 199 -33.22 -1.37 36.64
C SER A 199 -34.56 -0.96 36.02
N LEU A 200 -34.81 -1.33 34.76
CA LEU A 200 -36.08 -1.08 34.08
C LEU A 200 -37.23 -1.88 34.72
N ILE A 201 -37.02 -3.15 35.06
CA ILE A 201 -38.03 -3.98 35.75
C ILE A 201 -38.40 -3.37 37.10
N PHE A 202 -37.41 -3.02 37.93
CA PHE A 202 -37.64 -2.37 39.22
C PHE A 202 -38.37 -1.03 39.06
N TRP A 203 -38.01 -0.23 38.06
CA TRP A 203 -38.67 1.03 37.77
C TRP A 203 -40.15 0.85 37.40
N VAL A 204 -40.49 -0.15 36.58
CA VAL A 204 -41.88 -0.47 36.21
C VAL A 204 -42.69 -0.92 37.43
N ILE A 205 -42.13 -1.78 38.28
CA ILE A 205 -42.78 -2.24 39.52
C ILE A 205 -43.05 -1.05 40.44
N TYR A 206 -42.03 -0.21 40.68
CA TYR A 206 -42.15 0.98 41.52
C TYR A 206 -43.19 1.96 40.98
N ALA A 207 -43.19 2.23 39.67
CA ALA A 207 -44.16 3.11 39.04
C ALA A 207 -45.60 2.57 39.18
N ARG A 208 -45.78 1.26 39.03
CA ARG A 208 -47.08 0.59 39.23
C ARG A 208 -47.55 0.71 40.68
N GLU A 209 -46.68 0.42 41.65
CA GLU A 209 -47.03 0.52 43.07
C GLU A 209 -47.35 1.96 43.47
N ARG A 210 -46.56 2.93 42.99
CA ARG A 210 -46.81 4.36 43.22
C ARG A 210 -48.15 4.79 42.64
N ARG A 211 -48.52 4.36 41.42
CA ARG A 211 -49.85 4.61 40.85
C ARG A 211 -50.95 4.00 41.71
N HIS A 212 -50.83 2.73 42.10
CA HIS A 212 -51.81 2.08 42.99
C HIS A 212 -51.99 2.86 44.29
N ARG A 213 -50.91 3.27 44.97
CA ARG A 213 -50.98 4.07 46.20
C ARG A 213 -51.70 5.41 46.00
N VAL A 214 -51.49 6.07 44.86
CA VAL A 214 -52.19 7.33 44.54
C VAL A 214 -53.68 7.09 44.28
N TYR A 215 -54.05 6.08 43.48
CA TYR A 215 -55.45 5.72 43.23
C TYR A 215 -56.19 5.33 44.53
N THR A 216 -55.57 4.53 45.41
CA THR A 216 -56.17 4.18 46.71
C THR A 216 -56.37 5.42 47.59
N LYS A 217 -55.42 6.36 47.62
CA LYS A 217 -55.57 7.63 48.35
C LYS A 217 -56.68 8.51 47.77
N GLN A 218 -56.82 8.57 46.45
CA GLN A 218 -57.89 9.32 45.78
C GLN A 218 -59.27 8.69 46.01
N PHE A 219 -59.38 7.35 45.99
CA PHE A 219 -60.62 6.64 46.31
C PHE A 219 -61.05 6.87 47.77
N LEU A 220 -60.10 6.84 48.72
CA LEU A 220 -60.36 7.15 50.13
C LEU A 220 -60.75 8.63 50.36
N ALA A 221 -60.13 9.56 49.63
CA ALA A 221 -60.45 10.99 49.73
C ALA A 221 -61.74 11.38 48.97
N GLY A 222 -62.14 10.60 47.96
CA GLY A 222 -63.33 10.79 47.14
C GLY A 222 -64.62 10.20 47.74
N ASN A 223 -64.61 9.66 48.96
CA ASN A 223 -65.80 9.21 49.67
C ASN A 223 -66.22 10.14 50.84
N PRO A 224 -66.62 11.41 50.61
CA PRO A 224 -67.23 12.25 51.63
C PRO A 224 -68.75 12.35 51.45
N GLU A 225 -69.51 11.25 51.52
CA GLU A 225 -70.96 11.36 51.73
C GLU A 225 -71.54 10.06 52.31
N GLY A 226 -72.04 10.11 53.54
CA GLY A 226 -72.74 8.96 54.13
C GLY A 226 -72.67 8.81 55.65
N ARG A 227 -72.51 9.89 56.44
CA ARG A 227 -72.82 9.84 57.88
C ARG A 227 -73.14 11.23 58.41
N ASP A 228 -74.40 11.62 58.21
CA ASP A 228 -75.21 12.33 59.21
C ASP A 228 -76.65 12.45 58.66
N LYS A 229 -77.46 11.43 58.97
CA LYS A 229 -78.92 11.56 59.10
C LYS A 229 -79.33 10.90 60.41
N ALA A 230 -80.09 11.68 61.18
CA ALA A 230 -80.54 11.54 62.56
C ALA A 230 -81.44 10.31 62.82
N PRO A 231 -81.91 10.06 64.06
CA PRO A 231 -82.85 10.95 64.76
C PRO A 231 -82.30 11.61 66.02
#